data_AF-A0A7J4DQP9-F1
#
_entry.id   AF-A0A7J4DQP9-F1
#
_cell.length_a   1.000
_cell.length_b   1.000
_cell.length_c   1.000
_cell.angle_alpha   90.00
_cell.angle_beta   90.00
_cell.angle_gamma   90.00
#
_symmetry.space_group_name_H-M   'P 1'
#
loop_
_entity.id
_entity.type
_entity.pdbx_description
1 polymer ?
#
loop_
_entity_poly.entity_id
_entity_poly.type
_entity_poly.pdbx_seq_one_letter_code
_entity_poly.pdbx_strand_id
1 'polypeptide(L)'
;EDRVAIVFGENLDSKPLAEQAPVLGKSCSVGGEGGRVVVETPIALYSFDGVRLEVVGKHVHGDRLLEEAFDALKIVYRGNYCVDCLSCESNCPRGAIKVVGGRPIVDATKCIACRLCLDVCPIAEVYVEKIEVVRLLGKIDASKRPSKRRISDIVEKAKALHRLAAEKVEKKPEETVPWTTIFGTG
;
A
#
# COMPACT_ATOMS: atom_id res chain seq x y z
N GLU A 1 20.65 -14.87 -1.61
CA GLU A 1 19.59 -13.84 -1.76
C GLU A 1 18.71 -13.88 -0.52
N ASP A 2 18.47 -12.73 0.09
CA ASP A 2 17.52 -12.64 1.20
C ASP A 2 16.12 -12.98 0.70
N ARG A 3 15.31 -13.58 1.57
CA ARG A 3 13.93 -13.96 1.27
C ARG A 3 13.00 -13.65 2.42
N VAL A 4 11.78 -13.25 2.08
CA VAL A 4 10.67 -13.09 3.01
C VAL A 4 9.51 -13.92 2.50
N ALA A 5 8.92 -14.74 3.38
CA ALA A 5 7.76 -15.55 3.05
C ALA A 5 6.65 -15.31 4.09
N ILE A 6 5.43 -15.15 3.59
CA ILE A 6 4.21 -14.94 4.38
C ILE A 6 3.22 -16.03 3.98
N VAL A 7 2.71 -16.76 4.97
CA VAL A 7 1.76 -17.86 4.77
C VAL A 7 0.40 -17.45 5.32
N PHE A 8 -0.63 -17.66 4.52
CA PHE A 8 -2.01 -17.32 4.85
C PHE A 8 -2.74 -18.55 5.40
N GLY A 9 -3.64 -18.34 6.35
CA GLY A 9 -4.45 -19.42 6.94
C GLY A 9 -5.60 -19.89 6.02
N GLU A 10 -5.89 -19.12 4.98
CA GLU A 10 -6.92 -19.39 3.99
C GLU A 10 -6.37 -19.14 2.59
N ASN A 11 -7.06 -19.67 1.58
CA ASN A 11 -6.68 -19.47 0.19
C ASN A 11 -7.27 -18.17 -0.34
N LEU A 12 -6.42 -17.22 -0.72
CA LEU A 12 -6.81 -15.96 -1.36
C LEU A 12 -6.64 -16.04 -2.88
N ASP A 13 -7.32 -15.17 -3.60
CA ASP A 13 -7.10 -15.05 -5.04
C ASP A 13 -5.71 -14.47 -5.30
N SER A 14 -4.95 -15.11 -6.20
CA SER A 14 -3.60 -14.72 -6.59
C SER A 14 -3.57 -13.66 -7.69
N LYS A 15 -4.65 -13.50 -8.48
CA LYS A 15 -4.76 -12.51 -9.57
C LYS A 15 -4.45 -11.07 -9.17
N PRO A 16 -4.83 -10.58 -7.97
CA PRO A 16 -4.50 -9.24 -7.53
C PRO A 16 -3.02 -8.88 -7.60
N LEU A 17 -2.12 -9.87 -7.42
CA LEU A 17 -0.69 -9.64 -7.54
C LEU A 17 -0.30 -9.30 -9.00
N ALA A 18 -0.89 -10.00 -9.98
CA ALA A 18 -0.67 -9.76 -11.40
C ALA A 18 -1.31 -8.44 -11.87
N GLU A 19 -2.57 -8.20 -11.49
CA GLU A 19 -3.37 -7.03 -11.90
C GLU A 19 -2.77 -5.69 -11.43
N GLN A 20 -1.91 -5.73 -10.42
CA GLN A 20 -1.32 -4.57 -9.76
C GLN A 20 0.21 -4.59 -9.76
N ALA A 21 0.82 -5.56 -10.45
CA ALA A 21 2.27 -5.74 -10.54
C ALA A 21 3.07 -4.46 -10.81
N PRO A 22 2.62 -3.52 -11.67
CA PRO A 22 3.36 -2.27 -11.94
C PRO A 22 3.57 -1.37 -10.71
N VAL A 23 2.84 -1.60 -9.61
CA VAL A 23 3.03 -0.89 -8.33
C VAL A 23 4.33 -1.31 -7.65
N LEU A 24 4.76 -2.57 -7.80
CA LEU A 24 6.01 -3.12 -7.25
C LEU A 24 7.24 -2.69 -8.05
N GLY A 25 7.05 -2.33 -9.32
CA GLY A 25 8.11 -1.79 -10.17
C GLY A 25 7.61 -1.53 -11.59
N LYS A 26 7.97 -0.38 -12.16
CA LYS A 26 7.53 0.01 -13.52
C LYS A 26 7.98 -0.99 -14.58
N SER A 27 9.23 -1.46 -14.48
CA SER A 27 9.78 -2.49 -15.35
C SER A 27 9.50 -3.86 -14.72
N CYS A 28 8.27 -4.35 -14.81
CA CYS A 28 7.92 -5.67 -14.31
C CYS A 28 7.47 -6.60 -15.43
N SER A 29 7.81 -7.89 -15.32
CA SER A 29 7.16 -8.96 -16.07
C SER A 29 6.25 -9.75 -15.12
N VAL A 30 5.16 -10.26 -15.68
CA VAL A 30 4.19 -11.09 -14.97
C VAL A 30 4.10 -12.42 -15.69
N GLY A 31 4.15 -13.51 -14.95
CA GLY A 31 3.97 -14.86 -15.46
C GLY A 31 3.45 -15.79 -14.37
N GLY A 32 3.63 -17.09 -14.60
CA GLY A 32 3.22 -18.14 -13.67
C GLY A 32 2.25 -19.13 -14.30
N GLU A 33 2.11 -20.28 -13.64
CA GLU A 33 1.33 -21.42 -14.09
C GLU A 33 0.62 -22.05 -12.89
N GLY A 34 -0.45 -22.80 -13.14
CA GLY A 34 -1.14 -23.57 -12.10
C GLY A 34 -1.72 -22.72 -10.96
N GLY A 35 -2.16 -21.49 -11.24
CA GLY A 35 -2.71 -20.56 -10.23
C GLY A 35 -1.67 -19.79 -9.43
N ARG A 36 -0.38 -20.11 -9.59
CA ARG A 36 0.72 -19.31 -9.05
C ARG A 36 0.99 -18.11 -9.96
N VAL A 37 1.02 -16.93 -9.37
CA VAL A 37 1.47 -15.69 -10.03
C VAL A 37 2.92 -15.43 -9.64
N VAL A 38 3.73 -15.04 -10.63
CA VAL A 38 5.10 -14.58 -10.44
C VAL A 38 5.23 -13.19 -11.05
N VAL A 39 5.74 -12.25 -10.27
CA VAL A 39 6.08 -10.90 -10.72
C VAL A 39 7.57 -10.72 -10.55
N GLU A 40 8.25 -10.34 -11.63
CA GLU A 40 9.68 -10.10 -11.62
C GLU A 40 9.95 -8.62 -11.87
N THR A 41 10.76 -8.01 -11.01
CA THR A 41 11.24 -6.62 -11.14
C THR A 41 12.77 -6.61 -11.16
N PRO A 42 13.43 -5.47 -11.41
CA PRO A 42 14.89 -5.38 -11.35
C PRO A 42 15.44 -5.67 -9.96
N ILE A 43 14.68 -5.38 -8.90
CA ILE A 43 15.19 -5.47 -7.51
C ILE A 43 14.76 -6.73 -6.78
N ALA A 44 13.63 -7.34 -7.15
CA ALA A 44 13.05 -8.48 -6.45
C ALA A 44 12.15 -9.33 -7.36
N LEU A 45 12.01 -10.60 -6.97
CA LEU A 45 11.07 -11.57 -7.51
C LEU A 45 9.98 -11.82 -6.47
N TYR A 46 8.72 -11.69 -6.87
CA TYR A 46 7.53 -11.91 -6.04
C TYR A 46 6.79 -13.12 -6.58
N SER A 47 6.29 -13.98 -5.71
CA SER A 47 5.44 -15.09 -6.12
C SER A 47 4.34 -15.36 -5.12
N PHE A 48 3.16 -15.67 -5.61
CA PHE A 48 1.99 -15.94 -4.79
C PHE A 48 1.10 -17.01 -5.42
N ASP A 49 0.76 -18.05 -4.67
CA ASP A 49 -0.08 -19.17 -5.09
C ASP A 49 -1.46 -19.21 -4.42
N GLY A 50 -1.82 -18.13 -3.71
CA GLY A 50 -3.05 -18.01 -2.94
C GLY A 50 -2.86 -18.31 -1.45
N VAL A 51 -1.84 -19.09 -1.07
CA VAL A 51 -1.58 -19.48 0.33
C VAL A 51 -0.20 -19.04 0.80
N ARG A 52 0.76 -18.84 -0.11
CA ARG A 52 2.14 -18.45 0.23
C ARG A 52 2.62 -17.32 -0.67
N LEU A 53 2.85 -16.16 -0.08
CA LEU A 53 3.53 -15.03 -0.71
C LEU A 53 5.03 -15.12 -0.38
N GLU A 54 5.87 -15.27 -1.38
CA GLU A 54 7.34 -15.28 -1.24
C GLU A 54 7.96 -14.16 -2.07
N VAL A 55 8.85 -13.39 -1.44
CA VAL A 55 9.62 -12.31 -2.08
C VAL A 55 11.10 -12.58 -1.90
N VAL A 56 11.83 -12.65 -3.01
CA VAL A 56 13.27 -12.92 -3.07
C VAL A 56 13.98 -11.69 -3.62
N GLY A 57 14.96 -11.19 -2.89
CA GLY A 57 15.71 -9.98 -3.26
C GLY A 57 16.83 -10.27 -4.26
N LYS A 58 16.83 -9.59 -5.41
CA LYS A 58 17.94 -9.61 -6.39
C LYS A 58 18.97 -8.53 -6.11
N HIS A 59 18.49 -7.31 -5.85
CA HIS A 59 19.30 -6.12 -5.57
C HIS A 59 18.77 -5.34 -4.35
N VAL A 60 18.00 -6.01 -3.49
CA VAL A 60 17.46 -5.47 -2.24
C VAL A 60 17.57 -6.54 -1.14
N HIS A 61 17.85 -6.12 0.09
CA HIS A 61 18.14 -7.00 1.22
C HIS A 61 17.68 -6.37 2.54
N GLY A 62 17.66 -7.15 3.62
CA GLY A 62 17.30 -6.71 4.96
C GLY A 62 15.94 -6.02 5.03
N ASP A 63 15.86 -4.93 5.80
CA ASP A 63 14.61 -4.20 6.03
C ASP A 63 13.97 -3.67 4.74
N ARG A 64 14.76 -3.36 3.71
CA ARG A 64 14.20 -2.91 2.42
C ARG A 64 13.48 -4.04 1.68
N LEU A 65 13.98 -5.28 1.77
CA LEU A 65 13.28 -6.43 1.22
C LEU A 65 12.00 -6.71 2.02
N LEU A 66 12.04 -6.51 3.33
CA LEU A 66 10.86 -6.63 4.19
C LEU A 66 9.76 -5.62 3.79
N GLU A 67 10.11 -4.36 3.50
CA GLU A 67 9.13 -3.38 2.99
C GLU A 67 8.56 -3.78 1.62
N GLU A 68 9.37 -4.35 0.72
CA GLU A 68 8.85 -4.87 -0.56
C GLU A 68 7.87 -6.02 -0.34
N ALA A 69 8.13 -6.91 0.63
CA ALA A 69 7.19 -7.96 1.00
C ALA A 69 5.88 -7.40 1.58
N PHE A 70 5.94 -6.33 2.37
CA PHE A 70 4.74 -5.66 2.88
C PHE A 70 3.97 -4.92 1.79
N ASP A 71 4.62 -4.30 0.81
CA ASP A 71 3.93 -3.71 -0.34
C ASP A 71 3.23 -4.78 -1.18
N ALA A 72 3.85 -5.95 -1.38
CA ALA A 72 3.21 -7.08 -2.04
C ALA A 72 2.02 -7.64 -1.23
N LEU A 73 2.15 -7.73 0.10
CA LEU A 73 1.05 -8.10 0.99
C LEU A 73 -0.12 -7.12 0.88
N LYS A 74 0.17 -5.81 0.88
CA LYS A 74 -0.83 -4.74 0.66
C LYS A 74 -1.56 -4.91 -0.66
N ILE A 75 -0.86 -5.28 -1.74
CA ILE A 75 -1.46 -5.56 -3.06
C ILE A 75 -2.41 -6.77 -3.00
N VAL A 76 -2.00 -7.87 -2.36
CA VAL A 76 -2.81 -9.08 -2.21
C VAL A 76 -4.11 -8.76 -1.45
N TYR A 77 -4.00 -8.14 -0.28
CA TYR A 77 -5.18 -7.81 0.55
C TYR A 77 -6.09 -6.78 -0.12
N ARG A 78 -5.53 -5.69 -0.68
CA ARG A 78 -6.38 -4.66 -1.29
C ARG A 78 -7.15 -5.16 -2.50
N GLY A 79 -6.69 -6.19 -3.21
CA GLY A 79 -7.47 -6.77 -4.31
C GLY A 79 -8.47 -7.82 -3.86
N ASN A 80 -8.18 -8.58 -2.80
CA ASN A 80 -9.12 -9.58 -2.26
C ASN A 80 -10.25 -8.94 -1.43
N TYR A 81 -10.00 -7.79 -0.80
CA TYR A 81 -10.94 -7.14 0.13
C TYR A 81 -11.32 -5.71 -0.28
N CYS A 82 -11.21 -5.37 -1.57
CA CYS A 82 -11.64 -4.06 -2.05
C CYS A 82 -13.16 -3.89 -1.94
N VAL A 83 -13.56 -2.70 -1.52
CA VAL A 83 -14.96 -2.30 -1.26
C VAL A 83 -15.41 -1.16 -2.15
N ASP A 84 -14.76 -0.99 -3.31
CA ASP A 84 -15.09 0.02 -4.32
C ASP A 84 -15.14 1.47 -3.78
N CYS A 85 -14.32 1.80 -2.77
CA CYS A 85 -14.28 3.16 -2.21
C CYS A 85 -13.57 4.18 -3.11
N LEU A 86 -12.98 3.74 -4.22
CA LEU A 86 -12.30 4.55 -5.25
C LEU A 86 -11.09 5.40 -4.79
N SER A 87 -10.72 5.40 -3.50
CA SER A 87 -9.60 6.20 -2.97
C SER A 87 -8.32 6.07 -3.80
N CYS A 88 -7.94 4.85 -4.17
CA CYS A 88 -6.72 4.62 -4.94
C CYS A 88 -6.80 5.09 -6.40
N GLU A 89 -7.99 5.07 -7.01
CA GLU A 89 -8.21 5.58 -8.36
C GLU A 89 -8.15 7.11 -8.37
N SER A 90 -8.90 7.77 -7.48
CA SER A 90 -8.95 9.23 -7.38
C SER A 90 -7.61 9.86 -7.02
N ASN A 91 -6.77 9.17 -6.22
CA ASN A 91 -5.47 9.68 -5.81
C ASN A 91 -4.33 9.35 -6.79
N CYS A 92 -4.57 8.58 -7.86
CA CYS A 92 -3.50 8.24 -8.79
C CYS A 92 -3.11 9.46 -9.64
N PRO A 93 -1.89 10.03 -9.51
CA PRO A 93 -1.50 11.24 -10.23
C PRO A 93 -1.36 11.04 -11.75
N ARG A 94 -1.35 9.78 -12.21
CA ARG A 94 -1.23 9.40 -13.62
C ARG A 94 -2.53 8.80 -14.18
N GLY A 95 -3.59 8.71 -13.38
CA GLY A 95 -4.83 8.04 -13.78
C GLY A 95 -4.60 6.58 -14.22
N ALA A 96 -3.66 5.90 -13.56
CA ALA A 96 -3.22 4.55 -13.94
C ALA A 96 -4.08 3.43 -13.32
N ILE A 97 -5.07 3.77 -12.48
CA ILE A 97 -5.84 2.78 -11.71
C ILE A 97 -7.30 2.87 -12.12
N LYS A 98 -7.93 1.72 -12.32
CA LYS A 98 -9.38 1.58 -12.46
C LYS A 98 -9.90 0.53 -11.50
N VAL A 99 -10.95 0.87 -10.75
CA VAL A 99 -11.63 -0.11 -9.91
C VAL A 99 -12.78 -0.73 -10.69
N VAL A 100 -12.70 -2.05 -10.93
CA VAL A 100 -13.68 -2.82 -11.70
C VAL A 100 -14.05 -4.07 -10.92
N GLY A 101 -15.33 -4.26 -10.63
CA GLY A 101 -15.85 -5.47 -9.99
C GLY A 101 -15.20 -5.77 -8.63
N GLY A 102 -15.09 -4.77 -7.76
CA GLY A 102 -14.47 -4.98 -6.45
C GLY A 102 -12.95 -5.06 -6.50
N ARG A 103 -12.27 -4.65 -7.59
CA ARG A 103 -10.81 -4.82 -7.73
C ARG A 103 -10.10 -3.65 -8.42
N PRO A 104 -8.96 -3.18 -7.88
CA PRO A 104 -8.13 -2.22 -8.57
C PRO A 104 -7.24 -2.90 -9.64
N ILE A 105 -7.41 -2.49 -10.89
CA ILE A 105 -6.59 -2.89 -12.03
C ILE A 105 -5.64 -1.73 -12.39
N VAL A 106 -4.38 -2.04 -12.65
CA VAL A 106 -3.33 -1.03 -12.90
C VAL A 106 -2.84 -1.06 -14.35
N ASP A 107 -2.96 0.06 -15.03
CA ASP A 107 -2.40 0.30 -16.36
C ASP A 107 -0.88 0.47 -16.27
N ALA A 108 -0.14 -0.55 -16.72
CA ALA A 108 1.32 -0.59 -16.70
C ALA A 108 1.97 0.55 -17.51
N THR A 109 1.30 1.07 -18.54
CA THR A 109 1.84 2.14 -19.39
C THR A 109 1.84 3.51 -18.69
N LYS A 110 0.93 3.69 -17.72
CA LYS A 110 0.77 4.95 -16.97
C LYS A 110 1.37 4.89 -15.58
N CYS A 111 1.43 3.70 -14.97
CA CYS A 111 1.94 3.54 -13.62
C CYS A 111 3.43 3.93 -13.54
N ILE A 112 3.75 4.77 -12.57
CA ILE A 112 5.13 5.21 -12.29
C ILE A 112 5.69 4.58 -11.01
N ALA A 113 5.06 3.52 -10.51
CA ALA A 113 5.43 2.81 -9.28
C ALA A 113 5.62 3.73 -8.05
N CYS A 114 4.83 4.81 -7.95
CA CYS A 114 4.97 5.80 -6.87
C CYS A 114 4.50 5.30 -5.50
N ARG A 115 3.67 4.24 -5.50
CA ARG A 115 3.05 3.54 -4.35
C ARG A 115 2.04 4.35 -3.50
N LEU A 116 1.69 5.57 -3.89
CA LEU A 116 0.65 6.36 -3.21
C LEU A 116 -0.68 5.61 -3.09
N CYS A 117 -1.03 4.77 -4.06
CA CYS A 117 -2.24 3.95 -4.02
C CYS A 117 -2.29 2.99 -2.82
N LEU A 118 -1.14 2.52 -2.33
CA LEU A 118 -1.05 1.67 -1.14
C LEU A 118 -1.23 2.50 0.13
N ASP A 119 -0.67 3.71 0.14
CA ASP A 119 -0.68 4.59 1.32
C ASP A 119 -2.08 5.21 1.58
N VAL A 120 -2.91 5.39 0.53
CA VAL A 120 -4.28 5.95 0.64
C VAL A 120 -5.38 4.90 0.75
N CYS A 121 -5.07 3.62 0.51
CA CYS A 121 -6.06 2.56 0.55
C CYS A 121 -6.27 2.12 2.01
N PRO A 122 -7.50 2.17 2.55
CA PRO A 122 -7.74 1.81 3.94
C PRO A 122 -7.45 0.32 4.22
N ILE A 123 -7.67 -0.56 3.26
CA ILE A 123 -7.31 -1.98 3.39
C ILE A 123 -5.79 -2.15 3.48
N ALA A 124 -5.02 -1.46 2.65
CA ALA A 124 -3.57 -1.56 2.67
C ALA A 124 -2.93 -0.86 3.90
N GLU A 125 -3.39 0.34 4.27
CA GLU A 125 -2.73 1.14 5.31
C GLU A 125 -3.34 0.94 6.71
N VAL A 126 -4.62 0.58 6.83
CA VAL A 126 -5.21 0.28 8.15
C VAL A 126 -5.18 -1.21 8.40
N TYR A 127 -5.76 -2.02 7.52
CA TYR A 127 -5.85 -3.45 7.78
C TYR A 127 -4.47 -4.12 7.67
N VAL A 128 -3.74 -3.97 6.56
CA VAL A 128 -2.44 -4.65 6.44
C VAL A 128 -1.38 -4.01 7.33
N GLU A 129 -1.12 -2.72 7.18
CA GLU A 129 0.03 -2.07 7.84
C GLU A 129 -0.11 -1.93 9.36
N LYS A 130 -1.32 -1.64 9.87
CA LYS A 130 -1.52 -1.44 11.32
C LYS A 130 -1.96 -2.70 12.06
N ILE A 131 -2.50 -3.71 11.37
CA ILE A 131 -2.95 -4.96 12.00
C ILE A 131 -2.09 -6.14 11.56
N GLU A 132 -2.09 -6.50 10.27
CA GLU A 132 -1.40 -7.72 9.82
C GLU A 132 0.12 -7.65 9.95
N VAL A 133 0.75 -6.53 9.60
CA VAL A 133 2.20 -6.35 9.78
C VAL A 133 2.59 -6.41 11.25
N VAL A 134 1.79 -5.80 12.13
CA VAL A 134 1.98 -5.87 13.59
C VAL A 134 1.87 -7.32 14.09
N ARG A 135 0.89 -8.06 13.58
CA ARG A 135 0.70 -9.49 13.89
C ARG A 135 1.86 -10.35 13.38
N LEU A 136 2.30 -10.14 12.15
CA LEU A 136 3.40 -10.88 11.51
C LEU A 136 4.73 -10.65 12.23
N LEU A 137 5.00 -9.42 12.66
CA LEU A 137 6.23 -9.06 13.36
C LEU A 137 6.17 -9.28 14.87
N GLY A 138 4.99 -9.55 15.44
CA GLY A 138 4.80 -9.77 16.88
C GLY A 138 5.14 -8.55 17.75
N LYS A 139 5.09 -7.34 17.19
CA LYS A 139 5.48 -6.09 17.87
C LYS A 139 4.42 -5.00 17.68
N ILE A 140 3.86 -4.52 18.78
CA ILE A 140 2.76 -3.54 18.78
C ILE A 140 3.12 -2.22 18.09
N ASP A 141 4.39 -1.86 18.08
CA ASP A 141 4.93 -0.65 17.46
C ASP A 141 5.54 -0.89 16.08
N ALA A 142 5.36 -2.07 15.48
CA ALA A 142 5.91 -2.41 14.17
C ALA A 142 5.46 -1.44 13.06
N SER A 143 4.29 -0.82 13.17
CA SER A 143 3.82 0.19 12.23
C SER A 143 4.62 1.51 12.29
N LYS A 144 5.49 1.67 13.29
CA LYS A 144 6.40 2.82 13.50
C LYS A 144 7.85 2.46 13.20
N ARG A 145 8.12 1.26 12.63
CA ARG A 145 9.48 0.81 12.30
C ARG A 145 10.22 1.82 11.41
N PRO A 146 11.55 2.01 11.59
CA PRO A 146 12.31 3.01 10.85
C PRO A 146 12.31 2.83 9.33
N SER A 147 12.16 1.58 8.87
CA SER A 147 12.16 1.21 7.45
C SER A 147 10.88 1.61 6.71
N LYS A 148 9.77 1.81 7.43
CA LYS A 148 8.49 2.21 6.83
C LYS A 148 8.62 3.59 6.20
N ARG A 149 8.01 3.78 5.02
CA ARG A 149 7.84 5.12 4.39
C ARG A 149 7.21 6.09 5.38
N ARG A 150 7.88 7.21 5.63
CA ARG A 150 7.40 8.24 6.57
C ARG A 150 6.27 9.04 5.94
N ILE A 151 5.30 9.45 6.77
CA ILE A 151 4.18 10.25 6.31
C ILE A 151 4.62 11.59 5.70
N SER A 152 5.70 12.19 6.21
CA SER A 152 6.30 13.40 5.61
C SER A 152 6.70 13.18 4.16
N ASP A 153 7.37 12.08 3.87
CA ASP A 153 7.89 11.78 2.54
C ASP A 153 6.74 11.43 1.57
N ILE A 154 5.70 10.76 2.07
CA ILE A 154 4.47 10.47 1.33
C ILE A 154 3.75 11.78 0.96
N VAL A 155 3.60 12.70 1.92
CA VAL A 155 2.93 14.00 1.72
C VAL A 155 3.70 14.86 0.71
N GLU A 156 5.02 14.97 0.85
CA GLU A 156 5.83 15.76 -0.10
C GLU A 156 5.79 15.14 -1.51
N LYS A 157 5.85 13.81 -1.63
CA LYS A 157 5.64 13.11 -2.91
C LYS A 157 4.26 13.40 -3.49
N ALA A 158 3.20 13.33 -2.68
CA ALA A 158 1.84 13.58 -3.13
C ALA A 158 1.67 15.03 -3.61
N LYS A 159 2.17 16.02 -2.86
CA LYS A 159 2.17 17.44 -3.28
C LYS A 159 2.86 17.63 -4.63
N ALA A 160 4.06 17.07 -4.80
CA ALA A 160 4.82 17.18 -6.04
C ALA A 160 4.08 16.55 -7.24
N LEU A 161 3.44 15.39 -7.04
CA LEU A 161 2.76 14.66 -8.10
C LEU A 161 1.37 15.21 -8.42
N HIS A 162 0.65 15.77 -7.43
CA HIS A 162 -0.68 16.38 -7.60
C HIS A 162 -0.62 17.88 -7.89
N ARG A 163 0.56 18.50 -7.85
CA ARG A 163 0.77 19.95 -8.03
C ARG A 163 -0.06 20.79 -7.03
N LEU A 164 -0.22 20.29 -5.80
CA LEU A 164 -0.92 20.99 -4.73
C LEU A 164 -0.02 22.12 -4.20
N ALA A 165 -0.50 23.36 -4.28
CA ALA A 165 0.10 24.52 -3.63
C ALA A 165 -0.88 25.05 -2.57
N ALA A 166 -0.37 25.37 -1.38
CA ALA A 166 -1.16 26.03 -0.36
C ALA A 166 -1.18 27.54 -0.63
N GLU A 167 -2.37 28.12 -0.72
CA GLU A 167 -2.54 29.54 -0.38
C GLU A 167 -2.38 29.70 1.15
N LYS A 168 -1.97 30.88 1.63
CA LYS A 168 -1.74 31.13 3.05
C LYS A 168 -2.96 30.66 3.87
N VAL A 169 -2.75 29.72 4.78
CA VAL A 169 -3.78 29.31 5.74
C VAL A 169 -3.75 30.31 6.89
N GLU A 170 -4.62 31.31 6.84
CA GLU A 170 -4.90 32.15 8.01
C GLU A 170 -5.63 31.28 9.04
N LYS A 171 -4.92 30.93 10.12
CA LYS A 171 -5.57 30.30 11.27
C LYS A 171 -6.47 31.34 11.92
N LYS A 172 -7.78 31.10 11.97
CA LYS A 172 -8.65 31.83 12.90
C LYS A 172 -8.09 31.63 14.31
N PRO A 173 -8.07 32.68 15.15
CA PRO A 173 -7.75 32.53 16.56
C PRO A 173 -8.59 31.41 17.14
N GLU A 174 -7.94 30.52 17.89
CA GLU A 174 -8.60 29.43 18.57
C GLU A 174 -9.53 30.05 19.62
N GLU A 175 -10.83 30.09 19.34
CA GLU A 175 -11.84 30.47 20.33
C GLU A 175 -11.88 29.37 21.39
N THR A 176 -11.24 29.62 22.53
CA THR A 176 -11.35 28.78 23.71
C THR A 176 -12.79 28.88 24.21
N VAL A 177 -13.63 27.91 23.81
CA VAL A 177 -14.96 27.75 24.41
C VAL A 177 -14.75 27.19 25.81
N PRO A 178 -15.07 27.94 26.88
CA PRO A 178 -14.92 27.44 28.24
C PRO A 178 -15.75 26.17 28.43
N TRP A 179 -15.24 25.18 29.16
CA TRP A 179 -15.96 23.95 29.50
C TRP A 179 -17.34 24.22 30.14
N THR A 180 -17.47 25.36 30.84
CA THR A 180 -18.72 25.85 31.44
C THR A 180 -19.80 26.24 30.44
N THR A 181 -19.43 26.46 29.17
CA THR A 181 -20.35 26.83 28.09
C THR A 181 -20.92 25.59 27.38
N ILE A 182 -20.24 24.43 27.46
CA ILE A 182 -20.64 23.18 26.78
C ILE A 182 -21.64 22.38 27.63
N PHE A 183 -21.48 22.41 28.95
CA PHE A 183 -22.42 21.81 29.88
C PHE A 183 -23.13 22.95 30.61
N GLY A 184 -24.29 23.33 30.07
CA GLY A 184 -25.15 24.32 30.71
C GLY A 184 -25.33 23.96 32.18
N THR A 185 -25.16 24.95 33.06
CA THR A 185 -25.42 24.84 34.49
C THR A 185 -26.87 24.47 34.71
N GLY A 186 -27.13 23.16 34.86
CA GLY A 186 -28.37 22.61 35.41
C GLY A 186 -28.18 22.34 36.88
#